data_AF-A0A126QRN8-F1
#
_entry.id   AF-A0A126QRN8-F1
#
_cell.length_a   1.000
_cell.length_b   1.000
_cell.length_c   1.000
_cell.angle_alpha   90.00
_cell.angle_beta   90.00
_cell.angle_gamma   90.00
#
_symmetry.space_group_name_H-M   'P 1'
#
loop_
_entity.id
_entity.type
_entity.pdbx_description
1 polymer ?
#
loop_
_entity_poly.entity_id
_entity_poly.type
_entity_poly.pdbx_seq_one_letter_code
_entity_poly.pdbx_strand_id
1 'polypeptide(L)'
;MTDAPSKGGTRPGKEERLAAYQKKLRALKERSSLREVMEREMLLEVLKTNSPAINEYPMLDAQQNSVVELLCGRTGHPGYEFIHERVGGLINELAHYEKAVKTKDDARRAELEASLLNSEAVLIKCAQGIVYAMALITDNFEELVLRYFGKQALDQYGALIEKHQLDQAFWNAFVEEFVASRVEEAHREILEGEKYELSRERAFLVIRFLFDDILSKLNPTDQEISKTRIQNGYIATREQPEMKERAKLVQAMLARGLSDLPQFGALTPGELLQAARVACVDSVSEEFETQYRARMAEAKSTDGPVKSREEKLKEQAWFKFVLDQLLGAGVGAAIAIGVTSEHFYKALESFVPDQIKGILPLKKDFSMPVLENILFFLLENHTIQILKECGREEGSKIQVRSGRARRVSAQAVDGLRGMSKIRKKQLFGNDVTRANTLLFKPKNAQQLTETMSMLSLEPELQRGLAELWKKAVFRVDIMVLVNLELVARTTTNTTAKLAEILNKYGVTKTAL
;
A
#
# COMPACT_ATOMS: atom_id res chain seq x y z
N MET A 1 -13.51 6.08 21.79
CA MET A 1 -14.33 5.10 22.54
C MET A 1 -15.78 5.32 22.19
N THR A 2 -16.30 4.45 21.33
CA THR A 2 -17.72 4.25 21.04
C THR A 2 -17.81 2.81 20.58
N ASP A 3 -18.24 1.93 21.48
CA ASP A 3 -18.54 0.53 21.16
C ASP A 3 -19.68 0.52 20.15
N ALA A 4 -19.33 0.35 18.87
CA ALA A 4 -20.31 -0.01 17.86
C ALA A 4 -20.82 -1.42 18.20
N PRO A 5 -22.15 -1.62 18.29
CA PRO A 5 -22.70 -2.91 18.67
C PRO A 5 -22.34 -3.93 17.60
N SER A 6 -21.57 -4.96 17.99
CA SER A 6 -21.33 -6.09 17.11
C SER A 6 -22.69 -6.71 16.76
N LYS A 7 -23.04 -6.71 15.47
CA LYS A 7 -23.99 -7.72 14.95
C LYS A 7 -23.27 -9.08 14.95
N GLY A 8 -22.84 -9.54 16.13
CA GLY A 8 -22.08 -10.76 16.31
C GLY A 8 -22.97 -11.80 16.96
N GLY A 9 -23.58 -12.68 16.17
CA GLY A 9 -24.10 -13.93 16.72
C GLY A 9 -22.98 -14.69 17.43
N THR A 10 -23.30 -15.44 18.48
CA THR A 10 -22.31 -16.31 19.13
C THR A 10 -21.81 -17.35 18.13
N ARG A 11 -20.49 -17.59 18.08
CA ARG A 11 -19.92 -18.65 17.23
C ARG A 11 -20.61 -19.98 17.55
N PRO A 12 -21.20 -20.69 16.56
CA PRO A 12 -21.87 -21.96 16.80
C PRO A 12 -20.94 -23.01 17.43
N GLY A 13 -21.53 -23.94 18.18
CA GLY A 13 -20.79 -25.05 18.80
C GLY A 13 -20.11 -25.94 17.75
N LYS A 14 -19.05 -26.67 18.13
CA LYS A 14 -18.29 -27.49 17.17
C LYS A 14 -19.16 -28.46 16.36
N GLU A 15 -20.15 -29.08 17.01
CA GLU A 15 -21.06 -30.03 16.37
C GLU A 15 -21.99 -29.35 15.36
N GLU A 16 -22.48 -28.16 15.70
CA GLU A 16 -23.33 -27.34 14.83
C GLU A 16 -22.58 -26.90 13.58
N ARG A 17 -21.31 -26.49 13.73
CA ARG A 17 -20.46 -26.10 12.59
C ARG A 17 -20.23 -27.28 11.63
N LEU A 18 -19.85 -28.44 12.15
CA LEU A 18 -19.64 -29.64 11.34
C LEU A 18 -20.94 -30.09 10.66
N ALA A 19 -22.08 -30.01 11.35
CA ALA A 19 -23.38 -30.30 10.77
C ALA A 19 -23.75 -29.34 9.64
N ALA A 20 -23.43 -28.04 9.77
CA ALA A 20 -23.63 -27.05 8.72
C ALA A 20 -22.80 -27.38 7.47
N TYR A 21 -21.52 -27.72 7.63
CA TYR A 21 -20.64 -28.11 6.53
C TYR A 21 -21.12 -29.38 5.82
N GLN A 22 -21.52 -30.40 6.59
CA GLN A 22 -22.09 -31.63 6.01
C GLN A 22 -23.37 -31.35 5.23
N LYS A 23 -24.28 -30.53 5.78
CA LYS A 23 -25.51 -30.14 5.11
C LYS A 23 -25.23 -29.42 3.80
N LYS A 24 -24.30 -28.46 3.81
CA LYS A 24 -23.89 -27.73 2.60
C LYS A 24 -23.27 -28.68 1.56
N LEU A 25 -22.35 -29.55 1.98
CA LEU A 25 -21.70 -30.51 1.09
C LEU A 25 -22.70 -31.49 0.44
N ARG A 26 -23.69 -31.98 1.20
CA ARG A 26 -24.77 -32.83 0.65
C ARG A 26 -25.57 -32.09 -0.41
N ALA A 27 -26.01 -30.87 -0.12
CA ALA A 27 -26.77 -30.06 -1.07
C ALA A 27 -25.99 -29.78 -2.37
N LEU A 28 -24.67 -29.57 -2.27
CA LEU A 28 -23.80 -29.36 -3.43
C LEU A 28 -23.64 -30.64 -4.27
N LYS A 29 -23.51 -31.80 -3.63
CA LYS A 29 -23.43 -33.12 -4.28
C LYS A 29 -24.75 -33.50 -4.96
N GLU A 30 -25.88 -33.26 -4.31
CA GLU A 30 -27.22 -33.53 -4.88
C GLU A 30 -27.47 -32.75 -6.18
N ARG A 31 -26.93 -31.54 -6.27
CA ARG A 31 -27.01 -30.70 -7.48
C ARG A 31 -25.94 -30.99 -8.52
N SER A 32 -25.08 -32.00 -8.30
CA SER A 32 -23.94 -32.33 -9.17
C SER A 32 -23.04 -31.11 -9.47
N SER A 33 -22.77 -30.30 -8.44
CA SER A 33 -21.96 -29.09 -8.59
C SER A 33 -20.55 -29.42 -9.06
N LEU A 34 -19.99 -28.58 -9.95
CA LEU A 34 -18.59 -28.69 -10.35
C LEU A 34 -17.68 -28.54 -9.12
N ARG A 35 -16.50 -29.19 -9.15
CA ARG A 35 -15.53 -29.17 -8.04
C ARG A 35 -15.22 -27.75 -7.57
N GLU A 36 -15.01 -26.84 -8.49
CA GLU A 36 -14.64 -25.45 -8.22
C GLU A 36 -15.77 -24.67 -7.53
N VAL A 37 -17.02 -24.92 -7.96
CA VAL A 37 -18.21 -24.34 -7.33
C VAL A 37 -18.35 -24.90 -5.91
N MET A 38 -18.12 -26.20 -5.74
CA MET A 38 -18.18 -26.85 -4.44
C MET A 38 -17.10 -26.31 -3.49
N GLU A 39 -15.85 -26.15 -3.94
CA GLU A 39 -14.77 -25.55 -3.14
C GLU A 39 -15.12 -24.12 -2.70
N ARG A 40 -15.55 -23.27 -3.65
CA ARG A 40 -15.97 -21.89 -3.32
C ARG A 40 -17.12 -21.88 -2.30
N GLU A 41 -18.18 -22.62 -2.55
CA GLU A 41 -19.37 -22.63 -1.70
C GLU A 41 -19.10 -23.23 -0.31
N MET A 42 -18.17 -24.19 -0.21
CA MET A 42 -17.73 -24.71 1.09
C MET A 42 -16.88 -23.69 1.86
N LEU A 43 -15.99 -22.98 1.17
CA LEU A 43 -15.18 -21.91 1.78
C LEU A 43 -16.07 -20.77 2.32
N LEU A 44 -17.11 -20.39 1.56
CA LEU A 44 -18.11 -19.43 2.01
C LEU A 44 -18.89 -19.90 3.24
N GLU A 45 -19.26 -21.18 3.31
CA GLU A 45 -19.94 -21.74 4.48
C GLU A 45 -19.04 -21.72 5.72
N VAL A 46 -17.76 -22.06 5.56
CA VAL A 46 -16.75 -21.94 6.63
C VAL A 46 -16.64 -20.50 7.12
N LEU A 47 -16.51 -19.54 6.19
CA LEU A 47 -16.40 -18.12 6.55
C LEU A 47 -17.65 -17.62 7.28
N LYS A 48 -18.84 -17.89 6.73
CA LYS A 48 -20.11 -17.47 7.30
C LYS A 48 -20.35 -18.04 8.70
N THR A 49 -20.02 -19.31 8.90
CA THR A 49 -20.21 -19.99 10.19
C THR A 49 -19.24 -19.49 11.25
N ASN A 50 -18.07 -18.96 10.85
CA ASN A 50 -17.00 -18.53 11.75
C ASN A 50 -16.73 -17.03 11.74
N SER A 51 -17.54 -16.20 11.06
CA SER A 51 -17.32 -14.75 11.06
C SER A 51 -17.25 -14.13 12.45
N PRO A 52 -17.99 -14.59 13.49
CA PRO A 52 -17.83 -14.06 14.85
C PRO A 52 -16.48 -14.40 15.51
N ALA A 53 -15.74 -15.36 14.95
CA ALA A 53 -14.43 -15.80 15.45
C ALA A 53 -13.25 -15.16 14.72
N ILE A 54 -13.54 -14.34 13.69
CA ILE A 54 -12.52 -13.58 12.96
C ILE A 54 -12.43 -12.21 13.63
N ASN A 55 -11.28 -11.91 14.21
CA ASN A 55 -11.02 -10.64 14.86
C ASN A 55 -11.11 -9.50 13.83
N GLU A 56 -11.78 -8.41 14.21
CA GLU A 56 -11.93 -7.22 13.37
C GLU A 56 -12.63 -7.49 12.03
N TYR A 57 -13.46 -8.54 11.96
CA TYR A 57 -14.24 -8.82 10.77
C TYR A 57 -15.12 -7.60 10.40
N PRO A 58 -15.12 -7.14 9.13
CA PRO A 58 -15.79 -5.90 8.77
C PRO A 58 -17.29 -5.92 9.05
N MET A 59 -17.84 -4.79 9.49
CA MET A 59 -19.29 -4.64 9.69
C MET A 59 -20.04 -4.24 8.42
N LEU A 60 -19.36 -3.59 7.48
CA LEU A 60 -19.93 -3.11 6.23
C LEU A 60 -19.97 -4.20 5.18
N ASP A 61 -21.12 -4.38 4.52
CA ASP A 61 -21.33 -5.42 3.50
C ASP A 61 -20.32 -5.33 2.35
N ALA A 62 -19.98 -4.11 1.90
CA ALA A 62 -18.97 -3.92 0.85
C ALA A 62 -17.59 -4.47 1.25
N GLN A 63 -17.20 -4.27 2.51
CA GLN A 63 -15.93 -4.78 3.03
C GLN A 63 -15.98 -6.29 3.29
N GLN A 64 -17.12 -6.82 3.75
CA GLN A 64 -17.32 -8.27 3.87
C GLN A 64 -17.24 -8.96 2.50
N ASN A 65 -17.86 -8.38 1.47
CA ASN A 65 -17.78 -8.88 0.11
C ASN A 65 -16.35 -8.81 -0.44
N SER A 66 -15.58 -7.77 -0.07
CA SER A 66 -14.16 -7.69 -0.44
C SER A 66 -13.34 -8.82 0.19
N VAL A 67 -13.59 -9.16 1.46
CA VAL A 67 -12.95 -10.33 2.11
C VAL A 67 -13.31 -11.62 1.36
N VAL A 68 -14.58 -11.78 0.98
CA VAL A 68 -15.06 -12.94 0.22
C VAL A 68 -14.36 -13.05 -1.13
N GLU A 69 -14.32 -11.98 -1.91
CA GLU A 69 -13.69 -11.99 -3.24
C GLU A 69 -12.18 -12.27 -3.16
N LEU A 70 -11.49 -11.69 -2.17
CA LEU A 70 -10.08 -11.96 -1.92
C LEU A 70 -9.82 -13.38 -1.40
N LEU A 71 -10.77 -14.01 -0.69
CA LEU A 71 -10.60 -15.36 -0.18
C LEU A 71 -10.95 -16.42 -1.22
N CYS A 72 -11.97 -16.16 -2.04
CA CYS A 72 -12.52 -17.08 -3.03
C CYS A 72 -11.98 -16.85 -4.46
N GLY A 73 -11.01 -15.96 -4.64
CA GLY A 73 -10.36 -15.74 -5.92
C GLY A 73 -9.71 -17.02 -6.47
N ARG A 74 -9.60 -17.09 -7.80
CA ARG A 74 -9.25 -18.32 -8.51
C ARG A 74 -7.91 -18.27 -9.25
N THR A 75 -7.55 -17.09 -9.74
CA THR A 75 -6.37 -16.90 -10.59
C THR A 75 -5.70 -15.57 -10.23
N GLY A 76 -4.43 -15.44 -10.61
CA GLY A 76 -3.69 -14.17 -10.51
C GLY A 76 -2.78 -14.05 -9.28
N HIS A 77 -3.06 -14.77 -8.18
CA HIS A 77 -2.17 -14.79 -7.01
C HIS A 77 -1.78 -16.24 -6.62
N PRO A 78 -0.48 -16.55 -6.42
CA PRO A 78 0.00 -17.89 -6.07
C PRO A 78 -0.62 -18.48 -4.80
N GLY A 79 -0.99 -17.60 -3.84
CA GLY A 79 -1.61 -18.01 -2.58
C GLY A 79 -2.97 -18.71 -2.70
N TYR A 80 -3.69 -18.57 -3.83
CA TYR A 80 -4.97 -19.24 -4.01
C TYR A 80 -4.84 -20.76 -4.04
N GLU A 81 -3.73 -21.28 -4.56
CA GLU A 81 -3.47 -22.72 -4.59
C GLU A 81 -3.42 -23.32 -3.18
N PHE A 82 -2.74 -22.64 -2.25
CA PHE A 82 -2.71 -23.03 -0.84
C PHE A 82 -4.13 -23.11 -0.24
N ILE A 83 -5.00 -22.14 -0.53
CA ILE A 83 -6.39 -22.15 -0.04
C ILE A 83 -7.17 -23.31 -0.67
N HIS A 84 -7.08 -23.49 -2.00
CA HIS A 84 -7.80 -24.54 -2.72
C HIS A 84 -7.39 -25.94 -2.26
N GLU A 85 -6.11 -26.19 -2.01
CA GLU A 85 -5.63 -27.47 -1.46
C GLU A 85 -6.25 -27.76 -0.09
N ARG A 86 -6.32 -26.77 0.79
CA ARG A 86 -6.92 -26.93 2.13
C ARG A 86 -8.43 -27.14 2.07
N VAL A 87 -9.13 -26.42 1.20
CA VAL A 87 -10.57 -26.62 1.00
C VAL A 87 -10.87 -27.98 0.37
N GLY A 88 -10.09 -28.41 -0.61
CA GLY A 88 -10.19 -29.74 -1.21
C GLY A 88 -9.95 -30.85 -0.17
N GLY A 89 -8.95 -30.67 0.69
CA GLY A 89 -8.69 -31.54 1.85
C GLY A 89 -9.89 -31.62 2.79
N LEU A 90 -10.43 -30.47 3.20
CA LEU A 90 -11.61 -30.37 4.07
C LEU A 90 -12.82 -31.12 3.48
N ILE A 91 -13.09 -30.95 2.18
CA ILE A 91 -14.21 -31.64 1.48
C ILE A 91 -14.04 -33.16 1.55
N ASN A 92 -12.82 -33.65 1.32
CA ASN A 92 -12.52 -35.08 1.39
C ASN A 92 -12.67 -35.61 2.83
N GLU A 93 -12.15 -34.88 3.81
CA GLU A 93 -12.29 -35.21 5.24
C GLU A 93 -13.76 -35.24 5.67
N LEU A 94 -14.59 -34.29 5.22
CA LEU A 94 -16.02 -34.24 5.52
C LEU A 94 -16.76 -35.48 4.98
N ALA A 95 -16.39 -35.94 3.77
CA ALA A 95 -16.97 -37.14 3.18
C ALA A 95 -16.59 -38.41 3.96
N HIS A 96 -15.33 -38.50 4.42
CA HIS A 96 -14.89 -39.61 5.27
C HIS A 96 -15.52 -39.57 6.65
N TYR A 97 -15.70 -38.37 7.23
CA TYR A 97 -16.33 -38.18 8.52
C TYR A 97 -17.79 -38.62 8.48
N GLU A 98 -18.53 -38.25 7.43
CA GLU A 98 -19.90 -38.73 7.23
C GLU A 98 -19.97 -40.27 7.14
N LYS A 99 -19.01 -40.91 6.47
CA LYS A 99 -18.94 -42.37 6.39
C LYS A 99 -18.69 -43.00 7.78
N ALA A 100 -17.72 -42.46 8.54
CA ALA A 100 -17.40 -42.94 9.89
C ALA A 100 -18.59 -42.83 10.85
N VAL A 101 -19.36 -41.74 10.77
CA VAL A 101 -20.62 -41.56 11.52
C VAL A 101 -21.65 -42.62 11.14
N LYS A 102 -21.82 -42.92 9.85
CA LYS A 102 -22.76 -43.96 9.38
C LYS A 102 -22.34 -45.37 9.81
N THR A 103 -21.04 -45.66 9.83
CA THR A 103 -20.50 -46.98 10.22
C THR A 103 -20.28 -47.13 11.73
N LYS A 104 -20.55 -46.10 12.53
CA LYS A 104 -20.34 -46.07 14.00
C LYS A 104 -18.89 -46.40 14.40
N ASP A 105 -17.92 -45.90 13.62
CA ASP A 105 -16.49 -46.02 13.94
C ASP A 105 -16.05 -44.80 14.77
N ASP A 106 -16.16 -44.92 16.10
CA ASP A 106 -15.93 -43.81 17.02
C ASP A 106 -14.47 -43.32 17.03
N ALA A 107 -13.50 -44.24 16.88
CA ALA A 107 -12.09 -43.90 16.84
C ALA A 107 -11.74 -43.08 15.58
N ARG A 108 -12.20 -43.54 14.40
CA ARG A 108 -11.98 -42.81 13.15
C ARG A 108 -12.76 -41.50 13.10
N ARG A 109 -13.95 -41.47 13.70
CA ARG A 109 -14.76 -40.26 13.83
C ARG A 109 -14.03 -39.17 14.61
N ALA A 110 -13.47 -39.51 15.78
CA ALA A 110 -12.75 -38.55 16.62
C ALA A 110 -11.48 -38.00 15.94
N GLU A 111 -10.74 -38.86 15.23
CA GLU A 111 -9.57 -38.45 14.44
C GLU A 111 -9.94 -37.46 13.33
N LEU A 112 -10.99 -37.77 12.55
CA LEU A 112 -11.46 -36.90 11.46
C LEU A 112 -12.06 -35.59 11.98
N GLU A 113 -12.75 -35.62 13.13
CA GLU A 113 -13.24 -34.41 13.80
C GLU A 113 -12.10 -33.45 14.12
N ALA A 114 -11.00 -33.96 14.71
CA ALA A 114 -9.82 -33.15 15.01
C ALA A 114 -9.18 -32.58 13.74
N SER A 115 -9.04 -33.39 12.67
CA SER A 115 -8.48 -32.92 11.40
C SER A 115 -9.33 -31.83 10.76
N LEU A 116 -10.65 -32.00 10.76
CA LEU A 116 -11.60 -31.01 10.24
C LEU A 116 -11.55 -29.68 10.99
N LEU A 117 -11.44 -29.72 12.31
CA LEU A 117 -11.30 -28.51 13.14
C LEU A 117 -9.95 -27.81 12.90
N ASN A 118 -8.89 -28.57 12.64
CA ASN A 118 -7.59 -28.00 12.27
C ASN A 118 -7.64 -27.32 10.90
N SER A 119 -8.22 -27.99 9.90
CA SER A 119 -8.46 -27.45 8.56
C SER A 119 -9.33 -26.18 8.61
N GLU A 120 -10.40 -26.18 9.42
CA GLU A 120 -11.23 -25.00 9.70
C GLU A 120 -10.39 -23.86 10.27
N ALA A 121 -9.57 -24.11 11.30
CA ALA A 121 -8.76 -23.06 11.94
C ALA A 121 -7.75 -22.43 10.96
N VAL A 122 -7.12 -23.22 10.09
CA VAL A 122 -6.21 -22.70 9.07
C VAL A 122 -6.94 -21.82 8.05
N LEU A 123 -8.12 -22.24 7.57
CA LEU A 123 -8.93 -21.44 6.65
C LEU A 123 -9.43 -20.13 7.29
N ILE A 124 -9.79 -20.17 8.57
CA ILE A 124 -10.11 -18.96 9.35
C ILE A 124 -8.89 -18.03 9.41
N LYS A 125 -7.68 -18.57 9.61
CA LYS A 125 -6.46 -17.75 9.62
C LYS A 125 -6.15 -17.14 8.26
N CYS A 126 -6.45 -17.82 7.13
CA CYS A 126 -6.40 -17.20 5.81
C CYS A 126 -7.33 -15.98 5.72
N ALA A 127 -8.58 -16.11 6.17
CA ALA A 127 -9.52 -14.99 6.20
C ALA A 127 -9.04 -13.88 7.15
N GLN A 128 -8.48 -14.23 8.30
CA GLN A 128 -7.94 -13.27 9.27
C GLN A 128 -6.77 -12.45 8.69
N GLY A 129 -5.87 -13.09 7.94
CA GLY A 129 -4.79 -12.41 7.25
C GLY A 129 -5.28 -11.40 6.22
N ILE A 130 -6.33 -11.75 5.47
CA ILE A 130 -7.00 -10.82 4.55
C ILE A 130 -7.59 -9.63 5.30
N VAL A 131 -8.35 -9.89 6.39
CA VAL A 131 -8.97 -8.84 7.21
C VAL A 131 -7.92 -7.88 7.76
N TYR A 132 -6.82 -8.38 8.32
CA TYR A 132 -5.77 -7.52 8.85
C TYR A 132 -5.06 -6.69 7.77
N ALA A 133 -4.81 -7.28 6.60
CA ALA A 133 -4.20 -6.55 5.49
C ALA A 133 -5.16 -5.47 4.95
N MET A 134 -6.44 -5.79 4.76
CA MET A 134 -7.44 -4.83 4.32
C MET A 134 -7.59 -3.68 5.31
N ALA A 135 -7.76 -3.98 6.60
CA ALA A 135 -7.88 -2.97 7.64
C ALA A 135 -6.63 -2.07 7.69
N LEU A 136 -5.42 -2.65 7.61
CA LEU A 136 -4.19 -1.86 7.53
C LEU A 136 -4.18 -0.92 6.30
N ILE A 137 -4.61 -1.41 5.14
CA ILE A 137 -4.67 -0.61 3.91
C ILE A 137 -5.67 0.53 4.08
N THR A 138 -6.90 0.23 4.51
CA THR A 138 -7.94 1.25 4.70
C THR A 138 -7.56 2.26 5.77
N ASP A 139 -7.03 1.82 6.91
CA ASP A 139 -6.59 2.70 8.00
C ASP A 139 -5.45 3.64 7.56
N ASN A 140 -4.50 3.14 6.77
CA ASN A 140 -3.42 3.98 6.25
C ASN A 140 -3.91 4.97 5.19
N PHE A 141 -4.90 4.61 4.37
CA PHE A 141 -5.53 5.56 3.46
C PHE A 141 -6.40 6.58 4.21
N GLU A 142 -7.11 6.18 5.26
CA GLU A 142 -7.83 7.09 6.15
C GLU A 142 -6.87 8.09 6.80
N GLU A 143 -5.74 7.60 7.32
CA GLU A 143 -4.69 8.44 7.88
C GLU A 143 -4.11 9.38 6.83
N LEU A 144 -3.87 8.92 5.60
CA LEU A 144 -3.44 9.76 4.48
C LEU A 144 -4.47 10.87 4.19
N VAL A 145 -5.76 10.52 4.16
CA VAL A 145 -6.85 11.48 3.94
C VAL A 145 -6.87 12.52 5.05
N LEU A 146 -6.88 12.09 6.30
CA LEU A 146 -6.87 12.99 7.46
C LEU A 146 -5.63 13.90 7.47
N ARG A 147 -4.46 13.32 7.16
CA ARG A 147 -3.17 14.02 7.19
C ARG A 147 -3.07 15.12 6.16
N TYR A 148 -3.64 14.95 4.96
CA TYR A 148 -3.45 15.90 3.84
C TYR A 148 -4.71 16.66 3.41
N PHE A 149 -5.90 16.18 3.74
CA PHE A 149 -7.17 16.80 3.36
C PHE A 149 -8.01 17.22 4.57
N GLY A 150 -7.58 16.85 5.77
CA GLY A 150 -8.20 17.26 7.03
C GLY A 150 -9.44 16.44 7.39
N LYS A 151 -10.00 16.73 8.57
CA LYS A 151 -11.08 15.93 9.16
C LYS A 151 -12.36 15.92 8.33
N GLN A 152 -12.67 17.00 7.61
CA GLN A 152 -13.88 17.12 6.79
C GLN A 152 -13.88 16.14 5.61
N ALA A 153 -12.69 15.72 5.16
CA ALA A 153 -12.52 14.76 4.07
C ALA A 153 -12.80 13.31 4.48
N LEU A 154 -12.86 13.02 5.79
CA LEU A 154 -13.14 11.66 6.28
C LEU A 154 -14.55 11.20 5.94
N ASP A 155 -15.54 12.09 5.91
CA ASP A 155 -16.91 11.74 5.52
C ASP A 155 -16.97 11.29 4.06
N GLN A 156 -16.18 11.94 3.18
CA GLN A 156 -16.05 11.55 1.77
C GLN A 156 -15.38 10.18 1.64
N TYR A 157 -14.30 9.95 2.40
CA TYR A 157 -13.60 8.67 2.42
C TYR A 157 -14.49 7.53 2.94
N GLY A 158 -15.23 7.77 4.04
CA GLY A 158 -16.20 6.83 4.60
C GLY A 158 -17.29 6.44 3.61
N ALA A 159 -17.83 7.42 2.87
CA ALA A 159 -18.82 7.14 1.82
C ALA A 159 -18.27 6.24 0.69
N LEU A 160 -16.98 6.35 0.36
CA LEU A 160 -16.35 5.43 -0.61
C LEU A 160 -16.26 4.00 -0.06
N ILE A 161 -15.85 3.83 1.21
CA ILE A 161 -15.74 2.52 1.87
C ILE A 161 -17.11 1.82 1.98
N GLU A 162 -18.17 2.58 2.25
CA GLU A 162 -19.54 2.06 2.33
C GLU A 162 -20.07 1.62 0.96
N LYS A 163 -19.75 2.38 -0.09
CA LYS A 163 -20.31 2.18 -1.43
C LYS A 163 -19.57 1.13 -2.26
N HIS A 164 -18.25 1.03 -2.11
CA HIS A 164 -17.42 0.23 -3.00
C HIS A 164 -16.71 -0.92 -2.27
N GLN A 165 -16.57 -2.05 -2.96
CA GLN A 165 -15.61 -3.08 -2.58
C GLN A 165 -14.18 -2.56 -2.80
N LEU A 166 -13.17 -3.13 -2.13
CA LEU A 166 -11.78 -2.71 -2.23
C LEU A 166 -11.11 -3.17 -3.55
N ASP A 167 -11.72 -2.80 -4.67
CA ASP A 167 -11.38 -3.17 -6.03
C ASP A 167 -10.94 -1.95 -6.87
N GLN A 168 -10.80 -2.13 -8.18
CA GLN A 168 -10.38 -1.03 -9.07
C GLN A 168 -11.39 0.14 -9.09
N ALA A 169 -12.68 -0.12 -8.88
CA ALA A 169 -13.69 0.94 -8.87
C ALA A 169 -13.54 1.84 -7.63
N PHE A 170 -13.26 1.26 -6.46
CA PHE A 170 -12.90 2.05 -5.27
C PHE A 170 -11.67 2.92 -5.51
N TRP A 171 -10.60 2.35 -6.06
CA TRP A 171 -9.37 3.10 -6.29
C TRP A 171 -9.53 4.21 -7.35
N ASN A 172 -10.30 3.97 -8.40
CA ASN A 172 -10.66 5.01 -9.37
C ASN A 172 -11.41 6.15 -8.68
N ALA A 173 -12.43 5.84 -7.88
CA ALA A 173 -13.21 6.85 -7.16
C ALA A 173 -12.35 7.62 -6.14
N PHE A 174 -11.45 6.94 -5.43
CA PHE A 174 -10.52 7.56 -4.50
C PHE A 174 -9.59 8.57 -5.20
N VAL A 175 -8.97 8.15 -6.31
CA VAL A 175 -8.04 9.02 -7.06
C VAL A 175 -8.79 10.19 -7.69
N GLU A 176 -9.99 9.97 -8.20
CA GLU A 176 -10.84 11.03 -8.75
C GLU A 176 -11.16 12.11 -7.68
N GLU A 177 -11.63 11.68 -6.50
CA GLU A 177 -12.06 12.58 -5.42
C GLU A 177 -10.88 13.32 -4.78
N PHE A 178 -9.81 12.60 -4.42
CA PHE A 178 -8.72 13.16 -3.61
C PHE A 178 -7.52 13.65 -4.41
N VAL A 179 -7.38 13.26 -5.67
CA VAL A 179 -6.27 13.71 -6.53
C VAL A 179 -6.79 14.54 -7.69
N ALA A 180 -7.57 13.96 -8.60
CA ALA A 180 -7.94 14.61 -9.86
C ALA A 180 -8.71 15.91 -9.61
N SER A 181 -9.79 15.83 -8.81
CA SER A 181 -10.62 16.98 -8.45
C SER A 181 -9.82 18.11 -7.81
N ARG A 182 -8.82 17.78 -6.97
CA ARG A 182 -7.97 18.75 -6.28
C ARG A 182 -6.96 19.41 -7.20
N VAL A 183 -6.40 18.65 -8.13
CA VAL A 183 -5.50 19.20 -9.15
C VAL A 183 -6.27 20.10 -10.12
N GLU A 184 -7.46 19.69 -10.55
CA GLU A 184 -8.31 20.51 -11.43
C GLU A 184 -8.75 21.81 -10.77
N GLU A 185 -9.15 21.75 -9.49
CA GLU A 185 -9.47 22.92 -8.67
C GLU A 185 -8.25 23.85 -8.53
N ALA A 186 -7.08 23.30 -8.18
CA ALA A 186 -5.84 24.07 -8.10
C ALA A 186 -5.50 24.74 -9.43
N HIS A 187 -5.55 24.00 -10.54
CA HIS A 187 -5.20 24.50 -11.86
C HIS A 187 -6.11 25.66 -12.27
N ARG A 188 -7.43 25.53 -12.05
CA ARG A 188 -8.38 26.61 -12.29
C ARG A 188 -8.04 27.87 -11.49
N GLU A 189 -7.80 27.74 -10.18
CA GLU A 189 -7.47 28.89 -9.34
C GLU A 189 -6.12 29.54 -9.67
N ILE A 190 -5.13 28.75 -10.12
CA ILE A 190 -3.85 29.28 -10.59
C ILE A 190 -4.08 30.18 -11.81
N LEU A 191 -4.94 29.77 -12.74
CA LEU A 191 -5.26 30.55 -13.92
C LEU A 191 -6.07 31.80 -13.57
N GLU A 192 -7.12 31.68 -12.74
CA GLU A 192 -7.95 32.81 -12.30
C GLU A 192 -7.15 33.85 -11.49
N GLY A 193 -6.18 33.39 -10.69
CA GLY A 193 -5.31 34.24 -9.89
C GLY A 193 -4.03 34.70 -10.60
N GLU A 194 -3.86 34.39 -11.89
CA GLU A 194 -2.65 34.65 -12.68
C GLU A 194 -1.34 34.20 -11.98
N LYS A 195 -1.38 33.09 -11.23
CA LYS A 195 -0.24 32.54 -10.46
C LYS A 195 0.69 31.68 -11.33
N TYR A 196 0.99 32.16 -12.53
CA TYR A 196 1.91 31.51 -13.47
C TYR A 196 2.96 32.52 -13.95
N GLU A 197 4.15 32.02 -14.29
CA GLU A 197 5.21 32.88 -14.84
C GLU A 197 5.41 32.62 -16.33
N LEU A 198 5.46 33.69 -17.12
CA LEU A 198 5.86 33.66 -18.52
C LEU A 198 7.30 34.14 -18.67
N SER A 199 8.10 33.39 -19.42
CA SER A 199 9.45 33.81 -19.76
C SER A 199 9.91 33.27 -21.10
N ARG A 200 10.85 33.97 -21.74
CA ARG A 200 11.50 33.50 -22.96
C ARG A 200 12.86 32.91 -22.61
N GLU A 201 13.06 31.64 -22.92
CA GLU A 201 14.32 30.93 -22.72
C GLU A 201 14.86 30.39 -24.05
N ARG A 202 15.84 31.10 -24.62
CA ARG A 202 16.44 30.76 -25.92
C ARG A 202 15.36 30.61 -27.01
N ALA A 203 15.14 29.38 -27.48
CA ALA A 203 14.18 29.01 -28.51
C ALA A 203 12.78 28.62 -27.95
N PHE A 204 12.56 28.72 -26.64
CA PHE A 204 11.30 28.36 -26.00
C PHE A 204 10.62 29.57 -25.35
N LEU A 205 9.31 29.62 -25.50
CA LEU A 205 8.45 30.35 -24.57
C LEU A 205 8.05 29.37 -23.46
N VAL A 206 8.26 29.77 -22.20
CA VAL A 206 8.07 28.92 -21.03
C VAL A 206 6.94 29.48 -20.18
N ILE A 207 5.93 28.65 -19.92
CA ILE A 207 4.88 28.89 -18.93
C ILE A 207 5.25 28.06 -17.70
N ARG A 208 5.37 28.67 -16.52
CA ARG A 208 5.68 27.97 -15.27
C ARG A 208 4.50 27.97 -14.33
N PHE A 209 4.19 26.79 -13.83
CA PHE A 209 3.26 26.54 -12.74
C PHE A 209 4.05 26.03 -11.53
N LEU A 210 3.85 26.63 -10.36
CA LEU A 210 4.50 26.16 -9.15
C LEU A 210 3.71 25.01 -8.56
N PHE A 211 4.39 23.91 -8.25
CA PHE A 211 3.72 22.79 -7.61
C PHE A 211 3.22 23.14 -6.20
N ASP A 212 3.85 24.11 -5.52
CA ASP A 212 3.38 24.61 -4.23
C ASP A 212 1.94 25.15 -4.29
N ASP A 213 1.52 25.74 -5.41
CA ASP A 213 0.14 26.22 -5.57
C ASP A 213 -0.86 25.07 -5.65
N ILE A 214 -0.45 23.94 -6.23
CA ILE A 214 -1.25 22.70 -6.22
C ILE A 214 -1.28 22.10 -4.82
N LEU A 215 -0.13 22.06 -4.14
CA LEU A 215 -0.05 21.59 -2.75
C LEU A 215 -0.83 22.47 -1.77
N SER A 216 -1.12 23.73 -2.11
CA SER A 216 -1.93 24.63 -1.29
C SER A 216 -3.38 24.16 -1.12
N LYS A 217 -3.85 23.24 -1.98
CA LYS A 217 -5.15 22.58 -1.83
C LYS A 217 -5.16 21.48 -0.78
N LEU A 218 -3.98 21.01 -0.37
CA LEU A 218 -3.88 20.12 0.76
C LEU A 218 -4.11 20.94 2.03
N ASN A 219 -4.98 20.46 2.90
CA ASN A 219 -5.29 21.03 4.20
C ASN A 219 -4.71 20.11 5.27
N PRO A 220 -3.37 20.10 5.45
CA PRO A 220 -2.76 19.19 6.38
C PRO A 220 -3.21 19.46 7.81
N THR A 221 -3.42 18.39 8.58
CA THR A 221 -3.74 18.53 10.00
C THR A 221 -2.47 18.56 10.84
N ASP A 222 -2.43 19.48 11.81
CA ASP A 222 -1.38 19.51 12.85
C ASP A 222 -1.71 18.59 14.04
N GLN A 223 -2.85 17.90 14.00
CA GLN A 223 -3.30 17.03 15.09
C GLN A 223 -2.59 15.67 15.02
N GLU A 224 -2.28 15.12 16.20
CA GLU A 224 -1.78 13.76 16.31
C GLU A 224 -2.88 12.77 15.90
N ILE A 225 -2.57 11.93 14.90
CA ILE A 225 -3.51 10.92 14.40
C ILE A 225 -3.35 9.64 15.22
N SER A 226 -4.39 9.30 15.98
CA SER A 226 -4.44 8.06 16.74
C SER A 226 -4.44 6.86 15.79
N LYS A 227 -3.58 5.88 16.08
CA LYS A 227 -3.40 4.69 15.25
C LYS A 227 -4.20 3.52 15.80
N THR A 228 -4.74 2.70 14.90
CA THR A 228 -5.44 1.47 15.27
C THR A 228 -4.49 0.41 15.83
N ARG A 229 -5.06 -0.64 16.44
CA ARG A 229 -4.28 -1.79 16.94
C ARG A 229 -3.45 -2.43 15.82
N ILE A 230 -4.03 -2.58 14.62
CA ILE A 230 -3.36 -3.17 13.46
C ILE A 230 -2.22 -2.29 12.98
N GLN A 231 -2.45 -0.98 12.83
CA GLN A 231 -1.41 -0.04 12.43
C GLN A 231 -0.23 -0.04 13.41
N ASN A 232 -0.51 0.03 14.71
CA ASN A 232 0.51 -0.03 15.76
C ASN A 232 1.29 -1.35 15.72
N GLY A 233 0.60 -2.48 15.58
CA GLY A 233 1.23 -3.80 15.44
C GLY A 233 2.15 -3.88 14.22
N TYR A 234 1.69 -3.39 13.07
CA TYR A 234 2.48 -3.35 11.84
C TYR A 234 3.70 -2.41 11.96
N ILE A 235 3.54 -1.22 12.53
CA ILE A 235 4.64 -0.27 12.77
C ILE A 235 5.68 -0.86 13.72
N ALA A 236 5.24 -1.56 14.78
CA ALA A 236 6.14 -2.21 15.72
C ALA A 236 7.09 -3.20 15.02
N THR A 237 6.63 -3.93 14.00
CA THR A 237 7.49 -4.82 13.18
C THR A 237 8.59 -4.11 12.38
N ARG A 238 8.51 -2.77 12.25
CA ARG A 238 9.50 -1.93 11.54
C ARG A 238 10.37 -1.11 12.48
N GLU A 239 9.98 -0.95 13.73
CA GLU A 239 10.67 -0.08 14.68
C GLU A 239 11.33 -0.90 15.79
N GLN A 240 10.59 -1.83 16.39
CA GLN A 240 11.03 -2.62 17.54
C GLN A 240 11.92 -3.80 17.09
N PRO A 241 13.13 -3.97 17.66
CA PRO A 241 14.04 -5.05 17.30
C PRO A 241 13.43 -6.46 17.38
N GLU A 242 12.73 -6.77 18.47
CA GLU A 242 12.12 -8.09 18.68
C GLU A 242 11.06 -8.41 17.62
N MET A 243 10.20 -7.43 17.31
CA MET A 243 9.15 -7.59 16.29
C MET A 243 9.73 -7.67 14.87
N LYS A 244 10.88 -7.01 14.61
CA LYS A 244 11.63 -7.18 13.35
C LYS A 244 12.14 -8.60 13.19
N GLU A 245 12.73 -9.16 14.25
CA GLU A 245 13.23 -10.55 14.26
C GLU A 245 12.09 -11.54 14.05
N ARG A 246 10.96 -11.36 14.75
CA ARG A 246 9.75 -12.16 14.54
C ARG A 246 9.26 -12.09 13.09
N ALA A 247 9.14 -10.89 12.52
CA ALA A 247 8.72 -10.74 11.12
C ALA A 247 9.67 -11.43 10.15
N LYS A 248 10.98 -11.45 10.44
CA LYS A 248 11.98 -12.17 9.64
C LYS A 248 11.87 -13.69 9.78
N LEU A 249 11.60 -14.19 11.00
CA LEU A 249 11.32 -15.60 11.23
C LEU A 249 10.06 -16.03 10.47
N VAL A 250 8.97 -15.26 10.57
CA VAL A 250 7.72 -15.54 9.85
C VAL A 250 7.94 -15.49 8.33
N GLN A 251 8.69 -14.50 7.82
CA GLN A 251 9.06 -14.42 6.40
C GLN A 251 9.78 -15.70 5.94
N ALA A 252 10.75 -16.20 6.72
CA ALA A 252 11.47 -17.42 6.40
C ALA A 252 10.56 -18.65 6.41
N MET A 253 9.59 -18.71 7.33
CA MET A 253 8.61 -19.80 7.38
C MET A 253 7.63 -19.75 6.22
N LEU A 254 7.18 -18.57 5.80
CA LEU A 254 6.36 -18.43 4.59
C LEU A 254 7.14 -18.87 3.35
N ALA A 255 8.39 -18.45 3.21
CA ALA A 255 9.22 -18.84 2.07
C ALA A 255 9.43 -20.37 2.00
N ARG A 256 9.63 -21.02 3.15
CA ARG A 256 9.81 -22.48 3.23
C ARG A 256 8.49 -23.24 3.10
N GLY A 257 7.42 -22.76 3.72
CA GLY A 257 6.12 -23.45 3.75
C GLY A 257 5.34 -23.35 2.45
N LEU A 258 5.69 -22.38 1.59
CA LEU A 258 5.06 -22.14 0.30
C LEU A 258 5.96 -22.52 -0.89
N SER A 259 7.18 -23.02 -0.64
CA SER A 259 8.17 -23.31 -1.70
C SER A 259 7.70 -24.32 -2.73
N ASP A 260 6.80 -25.22 -2.33
CA ASP A 260 6.31 -26.30 -3.17
C ASP A 260 5.16 -25.85 -4.08
N LEU A 261 4.64 -24.62 -3.91
CA LEU A 261 3.61 -24.08 -4.79
C LEU A 261 4.21 -23.81 -6.19
N PRO A 262 3.63 -24.35 -7.28
CA PRO A 262 4.04 -24.12 -8.66
C PRO A 262 4.34 -22.65 -9.03
N GLN A 263 3.56 -21.70 -8.49
CA GLN A 263 3.72 -20.27 -8.78
C GLN A 263 4.45 -19.49 -7.69
N PHE A 264 5.09 -20.16 -6.73
CA PHE A 264 5.81 -19.52 -5.63
C PHE A 264 6.85 -18.50 -6.11
N GLY A 265 7.55 -18.80 -7.22
CA GLY A 265 8.55 -17.91 -7.82
C GLY A 265 8.03 -16.54 -8.26
N ALA A 266 6.71 -16.34 -8.35
CA ALA A 266 6.10 -15.05 -8.60
C ALA A 266 6.04 -14.14 -7.36
N LEU A 267 6.18 -14.68 -6.15
CA LEU A 267 6.22 -13.91 -4.90
C LEU A 267 7.63 -13.41 -4.64
N THR A 268 7.78 -12.08 -4.52
CA THR A 268 9.09 -11.50 -4.20
C THR A 268 9.40 -11.61 -2.71
N PRO A 269 10.69 -11.60 -2.30
CA PRO A 269 11.05 -11.54 -0.89
C PRO A 269 10.47 -10.32 -0.16
N GLY A 270 10.32 -9.18 -0.86
CA GLY A 270 9.67 -7.99 -0.32
C GLY A 270 8.21 -8.23 0.02
N GLU A 271 7.46 -8.88 -0.87
CA GLU A 271 6.05 -9.22 -0.65
C GLU A 271 5.86 -10.17 0.53
N LEU A 272 6.68 -11.22 0.60
CA LEU A 272 6.66 -12.15 1.73
C LEU A 272 6.97 -11.45 3.06
N LEU A 273 7.84 -10.43 3.04
CA LEU A 273 8.11 -9.64 4.24
C LEU A 273 6.90 -8.78 4.63
N GLN A 274 6.20 -8.14 3.70
CA GLN A 274 5.01 -7.37 4.03
C GLN A 274 3.89 -8.26 4.56
N ALA A 275 3.66 -9.40 3.93
CA ALA A 275 2.72 -10.41 4.42
C ALA A 275 3.10 -10.92 5.83
N ALA A 276 4.39 -11.18 6.07
CA ALA A 276 4.88 -11.59 7.39
C ALA A 276 4.64 -10.52 8.46
N ARG A 277 4.81 -9.23 8.14
CA ARG A 277 4.54 -8.13 9.07
C ARG A 277 3.06 -8.05 9.45
N VAL A 278 2.15 -8.23 8.49
CA VAL A 278 0.71 -8.29 8.76
C VAL A 278 0.37 -9.53 9.59
N ALA A 279 0.93 -10.69 9.27
CA ALA A 279 0.73 -11.91 10.06
C ALA A 279 1.22 -11.77 11.51
N CYS A 280 2.22 -10.92 11.77
CA CYS A 280 2.70 -10.62 13.13
C CYS A 280 1.72 -9.82 13.99
N VAL A 281 0.64 -9.27 13.41
CA VAL A 281 -0.46 -8.65 14.16
C VAL A 281 -1.33 -9.72 14.86
N ASP A 282 -1.30 -10.95 14.36
CA ASP A 282 -1.95 -12.10 14.98
C ASP A 282 -1.07 -12.72 16.07
N SER A 283 -1.70 -13.14 17.18
CA SER A 283 -1.01 -13.79 18.30
C SER A 283 -0.36 -15.12 17.93
N VAL A 284 -0.79 -15.78 16.85
CA VAL A 284 -0.18 -17.03 16.37
C VAL A 284 1.30 -16.87 16.01
N SER A 285 1.72 -15.66 15.63
CA SER A 285 3.13 -15.37 15.32
C SER A 285 4.03 -15.45 16.57
N GLU A 286 3.55 -14.94 17.70
CA GLU A 286 4.23 -14.99 18.99
C GLU A 286 4.23 -16.42 19.55
N GLU A 287 3.10 -17.11 19.43
CA GLU A 287 3.00 -18.51 19.81
C GLU A 287 3.97 -19.38 19.01
N PHE A 288 4.03 -19.19 17.69
CA PHE A 288 4.97 -19.89 16.82
C PHE A 288 6.42 -19.61 17.22
N GLU A 289 6.78 -18.34 17.42
CA GLU A 289 8.13 -17.95 17.83
C GLU A 289 8.53 -18.62 19.15
N THR A 290 7.63 -18.62 20.13
CA THR A 290 7.85 -19.25 21.44
C THR A 290 8.14 -20.74 21.29
N GLN A 291 7.31 -21.46 20.52
CA GLN A 291 7.50 -22.88 20.27
C GLN A 291 8.77 -23.17 19.45
N TYR A 292 9.09 -22.32 18.48
CA TYR A 292 10.29 -22.45 17.66
C TYR A 292 11.56 -22.29 18.52
N ARG A 293 11.60 -21.26 19.37
CA ARG A 293 12.72 -21.02 20.29
C ARG A 293 12.88 -22.16 21.29
N ALA A 294 11.77 -22.66 21.86
CA ALA A 294 11.80 -23.82 22.77
C ALA A 294 12.40 -25.06 22.10
N ARG A 295 11.99 -25.37 20.87
CA ARG A 295 12.56 -26.49 20.09
C ARG A 295 14.02 -26.33 19.77
N MET A 296 14.44 -25.12 19.41
CA MET A 296 15.85 -24.83 19.13
C MET A 296 16.71 -24.94 20.39
N ALA A 297 16.16 -24.60 21.56
CA ALA A 297 16.84 -24.79 22.85
C ALA A 297 16.93 -26.28 23.22
N GLU A 298 15.85 -27.05 23.06
CA GLU A 298 15.84 -28.49 23.29
C GLU A 298 16.82 -29.22 22.37
N ALA A 299 16.87 -28.87 21.08
CA ALA A 299 17.81 -29.47 20.13
C ALA A 299 19.29 -29.18 20.45
N LYS A 300 19.57 -28.11 21.20
CA LYS A 300 20.92 -27.75 21.66
C LYS A 300 21.26 -28.33 23.04
N SER A 301 20.26 -28.80 23.79
CA SER A 301 20.44 -29.36 25.13
C SER A 301 20.76 -30.84 25.06
N THR A 302 21.95 -31.23 25.52
CA THR A 302 22.35 -32.64 25.65
C THR A 302 21.72 -33.35 26.85
N ASP A 303 21.23 -32.59 27.84
CA ASP A 303 20.66 -33.10 29.10
C ASP A 303 19.13 -32.92 29.19
N GLY A 304 18.46 -32.80 28.04
CA GLY A 304 17.01 -32.62 28.00
C GLY A 304 16.24 -33.84 28.55
N PRO A 305 15.04 -33.66 29.14
CA PRO A 305 14.22 -34.76 29.61
C PRO A 305 13.90 -35.74 28.47
N VAL A 306 14.00 -37.04 28.75
CA VAL A 306 13.66 -38.10 27.79
C VAL A 306 12.14 -38.15 27.62
N LYS A 307 11.63 -37.39 26.65
CA LYS A 307 10.20 -37.39 26.30
C LYS A 307 9.80 -38.73 25.68
N SER A 308 8.63 -39.24 26.07
CA SER A 308 8.04 -40.44 25.49
C SER A 308 7.73 -40.23 23.99
N ARG A 309 7.57 -41.33 23.24
CA ARG A 309 7.22 -41.27 21.81
C ARG A 309 5.88 -40.54 21.60
N GLU A 310 4.91 -40.74 22.49
CA GLU A 310 3.59 -40.13 22.38
C GLU A 310 3.64 -38.62 22.62
N GLU A 311 4.41 -38.15 23.61
CA GLU A 311 4.62 -36.72 23.86
C GLU A 311 5.30 -36.04 22.68
N LYS A 312 6.34 -36.67 22.10
CA LYS A 312 7.01 -36.14 20.90
C LYS A 312 6.06 -36.00 19.70
N LEU A 313 5.17 -36.97 19.50
CA LEU A 313 4.16 -36.91 18.43
C LEU A 313 3.13 -35.80 18.68
N LYS A 314 2.66 -35.62 19.92
CA LYS A 314 1.74 -34.54 20.30
C LYS A 314 2.37 -33.17 20.10
N GLU A 315 3.61 -32.97 20.56
CA GLU A 315 4.34 -31.73 20.33
C GLU A 315 4.57 -31.47 18.84
N GLN A 316 4.94 -32.49 18.06
CA GLN A 316 5.12 -32.37 16.61
C GLN A 316 3.83 -31.95 15.91
N ALA A 317 2.71 -32.57 16.25
CA ALA A 317 1.40 -32.21 15.71
C ALA A 317 0.99 -30.78 16.09
N TRP A 318 1.20 -30.38 17.35
CA TRP A 318 0.88 -29.04 17.82
C TRP A 318 1.71 -27.96 17.10
N PHE A 319 3.01 -28.15 16.99
CA PHE A 319 3.86 -27.20 16.27
C PHE A 319 3.49 -27.11 14.78
N LYS A 320 3.19 -28.25 14.15
CA LYS A 320 2.72 -28.24 12.76
C LYS A 320 1.42 -27.46 12.64
N PHE A 321 0.49 -27.64 13.57
CA PHE A 321 -0.77 -26.91 13.59
C PHE A 321 -0.57 -25.39 13.73
N VAL A 322 0.30 -24.94 14.64
CA VAL A 322 0.62 -23.52 14.80
C VAL A 322 1.35 -22.96 13.56
N LEU A 323 2.26 -23.74 12.96
CA LEU A 323 2.89 -23.38 11.70
C LEU A 323 1.86 -23.24 10.57
N ASP A 324 0.94 -24.20 10.41
CA ASP A 324 -0.08 -24.16 9.36
C ASP A 324 -1.02 -22.94 9.53
N GLN A 325 -1.36 -22.57 10.76
CA GLN A 325 -2.10 -21.34 11.06
C GLN A 325 -1.32 -20.06 10.71
N LEU A 326 -0.02 -20.01 11.05
CA LEU A 326 0.86 -18.91 10.69
C LEU A 326 0.97 -18.76 9.16
N LEU A 327 1.14 -19.87 8.45
CA LEU A 327 1.15 -19.90 6.99
C LEU A 327 -0.19 -19.39 6.43
N GLY A 328 -1.32 -19.84 7.00
CA GLY A 328 -2.65 -19.35 6.61
C GLY A 328 -2.76 -17.82 6.75
N ALA A 329 -2.40 -17.26 7.90
CA ALA A 329 -2.42 -15.82 8.12
C ALA A 329 -1.52 -15.04 7.13
N GLY A 330 -0.31 -15.53 6.88
CA GLY A 330 0.60 -14.90 5.92
C GLY A 330 0.12 -15.02 4.47
N VAL A 331 -0.44 -16.16 4.06
CA VAL A 331 -1.02 -16.35 2.72
C VAL A 331 -2.19 -15.41 2.49
N GLY A 332 -3.10 -15.32 3.46
CA GLY A 332 -4.23 -14.38 3.40
C GLY A 332 -3.77 -12.94 3.24
N ALA A 333 -2.80 -12.51 4.05
CA ALA A 333 -2.23 -11.17 3.95
C ALA A 333 -1.55 -10.93 2.59
N ALA A 334 -0.80 -11.91 2.08
CA ALA A 334 -0.15 -11.81 0.78
C ALA A 334 -1.16 -11.63 -0.37
N ILE A 335 -2.25 -12.40 -0.36
CA ILE A 335 -3.33 -12.27 -1.36
C ILE A 335 -3.94 -10.87 -1.30
N ALA A 336 -4.34 -10.41 -0.12
CA ALA A 336 -4.96 -9.10 0.05
C ALA A 336 -4.03 -7.98 -0.42
N ILE A 337 -2.76 -7.98 -0.02
CA ILE A 337 -1.77 -6.98 -0.47
C ILE A 337 -1.57 -7.06 -1.99
N GLY A 338 -1.37 -8.26 -2.52
CA GLY A 338 -1.07 -8.49 -3.93
C GLY A 338 -2.21 -8.04 -4.84
N VAL A 339 -3.41 -8.57 -4.61
CA VAL A 339 -4.60 -8.30 -5.44
C VAL A 339 -5.03 -6.85 -5.32
N THR A 340 -5.09 -6.29 -4.10
CA THR A 340 -5.43 -4.88 -3.88
C THR A 340 -4.42 -3.97 -4.56
N SER A 341 -3.13 -4.31 -4.53
CA SER A 341 -2.10 -3.54 -5.23
C SER A 341 -2.25 -3.61 -6.75
N GLU A 342 -2.69 -4.73 -7.33
CA GLU A 342 -2.99 -4.78 -8.77
C GLU A 342 -4.14 -3.84 -9.13
N HIS A 343 -5.23 -3.87 -8.36
CA HIS A 343 -6.37 -2.98 -8.57
C HIS A 343 -6.00 -1.50 -8.41
N PHE A 344 -5.24 -1.17 -7.37
CA PHE A 344 -4.78 0.19 -7.13
C PHE A 344 -3.91 0.69 -8.28
N TYR A 345 -2.93 -0.08 -8.73
CA TYR A 345 -2.04 0.35 -9.82
C TYR A 345 -2.74 0.47 -11.17
N LYS A 346 -3.72 -0.40 -11.46
CA LYS A 346 -4.56 -0.26 -12.65
C LYS A 346 -5.40 1.02 -12.62
N ALA A 347 -5.87 1.42 -11.45
CA ALA A 347 -6.51 2.72 -11.29
C ALA A 347 -5.51 3.84 -11.58
N LEU A 348 -4.33 3.83 -10.96
CA LEU A 348 -3.31 4.86 -11.17
C LEU A 348 -2.89 5.01 -12.64
N GLU A 349 -2.76 3.91 -13.38
CA GLU A 349 -2.41 3.90 -14.81
C GLU A 349 -3.43 4.69 -15.66
N SER A 350 -4.70 4.72 -15.24
CA SER A 350 -5.75 5.49 -15.93
C SER A 350 -5.58 7.00 -15.77
N PHE A 351 -4.92 7.47 -14.70
CA PHE A 351 -4.72 8.88 -14.39
C PHE A 351 -3.34 9.42 -14.80
N VAL A 352 -2.31 8.58 -14.78
CA VAL A 352 -0.91 8.96 -15.10
C VAL A 352 -0.21 7.91 -15.99
N PRO A 353 -0.75 7.61 -17.19
CA PRO A 353 -0.29 6.48 -18.02
C PRO A 353 1.18 6.56 -18.41
N ASP A 354 1.66 7.74 -18.78
CA ASP A 354 3.04 7.94 -19.27
C ASP A 354 4.10 7.76 -18.19
N GLN A 355 3.74 7.88 -16.91
CA GLN A 355 4.68 8.03 -15.79
C GLN A 355 4.57 6.90 -14.77
N ILE A 356 3.60 5.99 -14.92
CA ILE A 356 3.32 4.90 -13.97
C ILE A 356 4.57 4.08 -13.60
N LYS A 357 5.52 3.93 -14.54
CA LYS A 357 6.81 3.24 -14.33
C LYS A 357 7.61 3.80 -13.16
N GLY A 358 7.48 5.09 -12.85
CA GLY A 358 8.19 5.76 -11.76
C GLY A 358 7.80 5.25 -10.36
N ILE A 359 6.58 4.73 -10.21
CA ILE A 359 6.06 4.23 -8.92
C ILE A 359 5.91 2.71 -8.87
N LEU A 360 6.23 1.98 -9.95
CA LEU A 360 6.23 0.51 -9.95
C LEU A 360 7.09 -0.12 -8.84
N PRO A 361 8.28 0.42 -8.47
CA PRO A 361 9.07 -0.14 -7.38
C PRO A 361 8.40 -0.04 -6.00
N LEU A 362 7.38 0.82 -5.85
CA LEU A 362 6.63 1.02 -4.62
C LEU A 362 5.42 0.07 -4.49
N LYS A 363 5.19 -0.77 -5.51
CA LYS A 363 4.03 -1.66 -5.59
C LYS A 363 4.01 -2.62 -4.41
N LYS A 364 2.81 -2.94 -3.91
CA LYS A 364 2.56 -3.86 -2.78
C LYS A 364 3.11 -3.40 -1.42
N ASP A 365 3.54 -2.14 -1.26
CA ASP A 365 3.82 -1.52 0.04
C ASP A 365 2.82 -0.39 0.33
N PHE A 366 1.87 -0.68 1.21
CA PHE A 366 0.83 0.27 1.64
C PHE A 366 1.19 1.00 2.94
N SER A 367 2.48 1.12 3.28
CA SER A 367 2.89 1.90 4.44
C SER A 367 2.80 3.41 4.20
N MET A 368 2.50 4.17 5.26
CA MET A 368 2.35 5.63 5.19
C MET A 368 3.45 6.36 4.38
N PRO A 369 4.76 6.11 4.59
CA PRO A 369 5.79 6.81 3.81
C PRO A 369 5.72 6.52 2.31
N VAL A 370 5.27 5.33 1.92
CA VAL A 370 5.10 4.95 0.52
C VAL A 370 3.86 5.60 -0.06
N LEU A 371 2.74 5.58 0.67
CA LEU A 371 1.50 6.24 0.26
C LEU A 371 1.67 7.75 0.07
N GLU A 372 2.43 8.41 0.95
CA GLU A 372 2.78 9.83 0.82
C GLU A 372 3.55 10.10 -0.48
N ASN A 373 4.56 9.27 -0.77
CA ASN A 373 5.33 9.39 -2.01
C ASN A 373 4.44 9.19 -3.24
N ILE A 374 3.49 8.25 -3.19
CA ILE A 374 2.53 8.00 -4.27
C ILE A 374 1.58 9.19 -4.42
N LEU A 375 1.04 9.74 -3.33
CA LEU A 375 0.15 10.91 -3.37
C LEU A 375 0.82 12.11 -4.06
N PHE A 376 2.01 12.50 -3.61
CA PHE A 376 2.73 13.62 -4.22
C PHE A 376 3.10 13.35 -5.68
N PHE A 377 3.48 12.11 -5.99
CA PHE A 377 3.72 11.69 -7.37
C PHE A 377 2.47 11.85 -8.23
N LEU A 378 1.30 11.43 -7.75
CA LEU A 378 0.05 11.53 -8.49
C LEU A 378 -0.36 12.99 -8.70
N LEU A 379 -0.29 13.83 -7.66
CA LEU A 379 -0.60 15.26 -7.77
C LEU A 379 0.29 15.95 -8.82
N GLU A 380 1.61 15.70 -8.80
CA GLU A 380 2.55 16.28 -9.77
C GLU A 380 2.27 15.77 -11.20
N ASN A 381 2.15 14.45 -11.37
CA ASN A 381 2.04 13.85 -12.71
C ASN A 381 0.66 14.02 -13.33
N HIS A 382 -0.40 14.09 -12.53
CA HIS A 382 -1.73 14.39 -13.03
C HIS A 382 -1.82 15.85 -13.51
N THR A 383 -1.14 16.79 -12.83
CA THR A 383 -0.97 18.16 -13.33
C THR A 383 -0.24 18.17 -14.68
N ILE A 384 0.86 17.43 -14.79
CA ILE A 384 1.60 17.29 -16.07
C ILE A 384 0.68 16.72 -17.16
N GLN A 385 -0.17 15.75 -16.82
CA GLN A 385 -1.11 15.15 -17.76
C GLN A 385 -2.14 16.15 -18.26
N ILE A 386 -2.74 16.96 -17.37
CA ILE A 386 -3.67 18.04 -17.76
C ILE A 386 -2.98 19.01 -18.73
N LEU A 387 -1.76 19.46 -18.41
CA LEU A 387 -1.02 20.39 -19.28
C LEU A 387 -0.67 19.77 -20.64
N LYS A 388 -0.30 18.48 -20.67
CA LYS A 388 -0.08 17.77 -21.93
C LYS A 388 -1.36 17.70 -22.76
N GLU A 389 -2.50 17.49 -22.11
CA GLU A 389 -3.79 17.39 -22.77
C GLU A 389 -4.21 18.72 -23.43
N CYS A 390 -4.03 19.84 -22.72
CA CYS A 390 -4.23 21.19 -23.27
C CYS A 390 -3.41 21.43 -24.56
N GLY A 391 -2.20 20.87 -24.62
CA GLY A 391 -1.28 21.01 -25.75
C GLY A 391 -1.37 19.92 -26.83
N ARG A 392 -2.26 18.93 -26.70
CA ARG A 392 -2.25 17.71 -27.52
C ARG A 392 -2.28 17.99 -29.02
N GLU A 393 -3.12 18.93 -29.46
CA GLU A 393 -3.28 19.31 -30.87
C GLU A 393 -2.02 19.96 -31.49
N GLU A 394 -1.15 20.54 -30.66
CA GLU A 394 0.08 21.18 -31.13
C GLU A 394 1.24 20.20 -31.30
N GLY A 395 1.09 18.97 -30.81
CA GLY A 395 2.05 17.88 -30.97
C GLY A 395 3.45 18.25 -30.46
N SER A 396 4.47 18.01 -31.28
CA SER A 396 5.89 18.17 -30.91
C SER A 396 6.34 19.62 -30.65
N LYS A 397 5.48 20.61 -30.91
CA LYS A 397 5.74 22.02 -30.57
C LYS A 397 5.75 22.25 -29.06
N ILE A 398 5.04 21.40 -28.31
CA ILE A 398 4.86 21.51 -26.87
C ILE A 398 5.65 20.40 -26.18
N GLN A 399 6.32 20.76 -25.09
CA GLN A 399 6.90 19.79 -24.15
C GLN A 399 6.56 20.22 -22.73
N VAL A 400 6.05 19.29 -21.92
CA VAL A 400 5.82 19.54 -20.49
C VAL A 400 6.92 18.85 -19.69
N ARG A 401 7.57 19.59 -18.78
CA ARG A 401 8.68 19.09 -17.96
C ARG A 401 8.58 19.60 -16.52
N SER A 402 8.96 18.77 -15.56
CA SER A 402 9.16 19.17 -14.16
C SER A 402 10.63 19.53 -13.90
N GLY A 403 10.87 20.71 -13.32
CA GLY A 403 12.14 21.13 -12.75
C GLY A 403 12.12 20.95 -11.24
N ARG A 404 13.25 20.54 -10.64
CA ARG A 404 13.36 20.39 -9.19
C ARG A 404 14.56 21.15 -8.65
N ALA A 405 14.35 21.89 -7.56
CA ALA A 405 15.40 22.55 -6.80
C ALA A 405 15.22 22.24 -5.32
N ARG A 406 16.31 22.01 -4.58
CA ARG A 406 16.22 21.78 -3.13
C ARG A 406 16.05 23.11 -2.40
N ARG A 407 14.99 23.21 -1.62
CA ARG A 407 14.60 24.36 -0.81
C ARG A 407 14.93 24.12 0.66
N VAL A 408 15.48 25.15 1.30
CA VAL A 408 15.75 25.19 2.74
C VAL A 408 15.36 26.54 3.33
N SER A 409 15.11 26.60 4.63
CA SER A 409 14.85 27.88 5.30
C SER A 409 16.14 28.70 5.40
N ALA A 410 16.03 30.01 5.20
CA ALA A 410 17.16 30.93 5.36
C ALA A 410 17.73 30.88 6.79
N GLN A 411 16.85 30.76 7.80
CA GLN A 411 17.24 30.62 9.20
C GLN A 411 18.11 29.38 9.46
N ALA A 412 17.77 28.23 8.88
CA ALA A 412 18.56 27.01 9.06
C ALA A 412 19.95 27.13 8.40
N VAL A 413 20.04 27.83 7.26
CA VAL A 413 21.31 28.13 6.60
C VAL A 413 22.14 29.11 7.42
N ASP A 414 21.52 30.16 7.96
CA ASP A 414 22.19 31.17 8.78
C ASP A 414 22.65 30.63 10.14
N GLY A 415 22.00 29.58 10.65
CA GLY A 415 22.40 28.85 11.85
C GLY A 415 23.62 27.93 11.66
N LEU A 416 24.11 27.71 10.43
CA LEU A 416 25.28 26.88 10.20
C LEU A 416 26.57 27.60 10.63
N ARG A 417 27.34 26.96 11.51
CA ARG A 417 28.65 27.46 11.94
C ARG A 417 29.60 27.57 10.75
N GLY A 418 30.22 28.74 10.56
CA GLY A 418 31.12 29.01 9.43
C GLY A 418 30.42 29.47 8.14
N MET A 419 29.08 29.63 8.15
CA MET A 419 28.37 30.19 7.01
C MET A 419 28.56 31.72 6.93
N SER A 420 29.17 32.21 5.85
CA SER A 420 29.33 33.64 5.58
C SER A 420 28.40 34.09 4.45
N LYS A 421 28.13 35.41 4.34
CA LYS A 421 27.30 35.98 3.26
C LYS A 421 27.80 35.58 1.85
N ILE A 422 29.12 35.52 1.66
CA ILE A 422 29.72 35.15 0.38
C ILE A 422 29.48 33.67 0.09
N ARG A 423 29.77 32.78 1.06
CA ARG A 423 29.54 31.33 0.94
C ARG A 423 28.06 31.03 0.68
N LYS A 424 27.16 31.72 1.40
CA LYS A 424 25.71 31.64 1.21
C LYS A 424 25.31 31.99 -0.23
N LYS A 425 25.82 33.09 -0.79
CA LYS A 425 25.53 33.48 -2.19
C LYS A 425 26.12 32.51 -3.23
N GLN A 426 27.20 31.80 -2.91
CA GLN A 426 27.80 30.82 -3.82
C GLN A 426 27.07 29.47 -3.81
N LEU A 427 26.54 29.05 -2.65
CA LEU A 427 25.84 27.78 -2.48
C LEU A 427 24.34 27.88 -2.75
N PHE A 428 23.75 29.05 -2.54
CA PHE A 428 22.30 29.25 -2.57
C PHE A 428 21.87 30.40 -3.47
N GLY A 429 20.71 30.25 -4.10
CA GLY A 429 19.93 31.31 -4.71
C GLY A 429 18.75 31.72 -3.82
N ASN A 430 18.21 32.91 -4.04
CA ASN A 430 16.98 33.33 -3.37
C ASN A 430 15.79 32.58 -3.97
N ASP A 431 14.89 32.11 -3.11
CA ASP A 431 13.61 31.59 -3.58
C ASP A 431 12.63 32.75 -3.72
N VAL A 432 12.34 33.16 -4.95
CA VAL A 432 11.44 34.31 -5.22
C VAL A 432 9.97 33.99 -4.95
N THR A 433 9.63 32.71 -4.83
CA THR A 433 8.24 32.26 -4.66
C THR A 433 7.84 32.09 -3.20
N ARG A 434 8.81 32.07 -2.28
CA ARG A 434 8.54 31.94 -0.85
C ARG A 434 9.54 32.76 -0.03
N ALA A 435 9.04 33.68 0.77
CA ALA A 435 9.86 34.51 1.63
C ALA A 435 10.62 33.64 2.65
N ASN A 436 11.84 34.06 3.00
CA ASN A 436 12.72 33.40 3.98
C ASN A 436 13.15 31.98 3.60
N THR A 437 13.07 31.58 2.34
CA THR A 437 13.64 30.33 1.84
C THR A 437 14.72 30.56 0.78
N LEU A 438 15.60 29.58 0.65
CA LEU A 438 16.73 29.58 -0.26
C LEU A 438 16.74 28.29 -1.05
N LEU A 439 17.21 28.36 -2.29
CA LEU A 439 17.38 27.21 -3.17
C LEU A 439 18.85 26.84 -3.26
N PHE A 440 19.18 25.57 -3.11
CA PHE A 440 20.52 25.10 -3.43
C PHE A 440 20.81 25.32 -4.92
N LYS A 441 21.98 25.89 -5.23
CA LYS A 441 22.49 25.97 -6.61
C LYS A 441 22.98 24.62 -7.15
N PRO A 442 23.67 23.77 -6.35
CA PRO A 442 23.98 22.41 -6.77
C PRO A 442 22.70 21.60 -7.04
N LYS A 443 22.70 20.80 -8.12
CA LYS A 443 21.54 19.99 -8.52
C LYS A 443 21.55 18.57 -7.96
N ASN A 444 22.72 18.07 -7.60
CA ASN A 444 22.89 16.74 -7.03
C ASN A 444 23.97 16.72 -5.94
N ALA A 445 24.05 15.60 -5.20
CA ALA A 445 24.98 15.46 -4.07
C ALA A 445 26.45 15.56 -4.51
N GLN A 446 26.79 15.09 -5.72
CA GLN A 446 28.13 15.20 -6.26
C GLN A 446 28.52 16.66 -6.50
N GLN A 447 27.66 17.44 -7.18
CA GLN A 447 27.87 18.87 -7.40
C GLN A 447 27.95 19.64 -6.09
N LEU A 448 27.19 19.24 -5.06
CA LEU A 448 27.30 19.84 -3.73
C LEU A 448 28.71 19.59 -3.17
N THR A 449 29.19 18.34 -3.17
CA THR A 449 30.53 17.99 -2.70
C THR A 449 31.63 18.73 -3.48
N GLU A 450 31.53 18.80 -4.80
CA GLU A 450 32.46 19.55 -5.65
C GLU A 450 32.47 21.04 -5.30
N THR A 451 31.30 21.65 -5.10
CA THR A 451 31.17 23.06 -4.70
C THR A 451 31.75 23.30 -3.30
N MET A 452 31.50 22.38 -2.36
CA MET A 452 32.07 22.47 -1.01
C MET A 452 33.60 22.34 -1.02
N SER A 453 34.14 21.46 -1.87
CA SER A 453 35.59 21.28 -2.06
C SER A 453 36.22 22.53 -2.68
N MET A 454 35.61 23.09 -3.73
CA MET A 454 36.08 24.32 -4.39
C MET A 454 36.12 25.53 -3.44
N LEU A 455 35.15 25.62 -2.52
CA LEU A 455 35.08 26.68 -1.52
C LEU A 455 35.97 26.42 -0.29
N SER A 456 36.70 25.29 -0.27
CA SER A 456 37.56 24.85 0.85
C SER A 456 36.84 24.93 2.20
N LEU A 457 35.60 24.43 2.27
CA LEU A 457 34.78 24.51 3.48
C LEU A 457 35.31 23.62 4.61
N GLU A 458 35.13 24.07 5.84
CA GLU A 458 35.55 23.32 7.03
C GLU A 458 34.68 22.05 7.22
N PRO A 459 35.22 20.94 7.79
CA PRO A 459 34.48 19.68 7.92
C PRO A 459 33.17 19.76 8.73
N GLU A 460 33.09 20.69 9.68
CA GLU A 460 31.88 20.97 10.46
C GLU A 460 30.77 21.57 9.56
N LEU A 461 31.13 22.54 8.73
CA LEU A 461 30.21 23.17 7.79
C LEU A 461 29.78 22.21 6.67
N GLN A 462 30.71 21.38 6.16
CA GLN A 462 30.39 20.36 5.17
C GLN A 462 29.35 19.36 5.70
N ARG A 463 29.50 18.89 6.94
CA ARG A 463 28.51 18.02 7.59
C ARG A 463 27.16 18.71 7.75
N GLY A 464 27.15 19.96 8.21
CA GLY A 464 25.92 20.75 8.34
C GLY A 464 25.19 20.93 7.00
N LEU A 465 25.91 21.22 5.92
CA LEU A 465 25.36 21.34 4.57
C LEU A 465 24.84 20.00 4.03
N ALA A 466 25.55 18.90 4.26
CA ALA A 466 25.12 17.57 3.85
C ALA A 466 23.82 17.15 4.58
N GLU A 467 23.70 17.46 5.86
CA GLU A 467 22.47 17.21 6.63
C GLU A 467 21.31 18.09 6.18
N LEU A 468 21.54 19.38 5.93
CA LEU A 468 20.53 20.26 5.33
C LEU A 468 20.09 19.77 3.96
N TRP A 469 21.03 19.32 3.12
CA TRP A 469 20.74 18.79 1.79
C TRP A 469 19.81 17.57 1.86
N LYS A 470 20.06 16.63 2.77
CA LYS A 470 19.22 15.44 2.97
C LYS A 470 17.79 15.80 3.40
N LYS A 471 17.65 16.81 4.27
CA LYS A 471 16.36 17.27 4.82
C LYS A 471 15.63 18.28 3.93
N ALA A 472 16.31 18.83 2.91
CA ALA A 472 15.74 19.85 2.04
C ALA A 472 14.55 19.30 1.25
N VAL A 473 13.45 20.04 1.29
CA VAL A 473 12.25 19.76 0.49
C VAL A 473 12.50 20.20 -0.94
N PHE A 474 11.91 19.51 -1.93
CA PHE A 474 11.99 19.96 -3.31
C PHE A 474 10.95 21.06 -3.57
N ARG A 475 11.41 22.19 -4.09
CA ARG A 475 10.58 23.07 -4.92
C ARG A 475 10.47 22.40 -6.29
N VAL A 476 9.24 22.22 -6.76
CA VAL A 476 8.95 21.64 -8.07
C VAL A 476 8.28 22.70 -8.94
N ASP A 477 8.87 22.96 -10.11
CA ASP A 477 8.32 23.84 -11.14
C ASP A 477 7.83 22.99 -12.31
N ILE A 478 6.56 23.09 -12.67
CA ILE A 478 5.99 22.38 -13.82
C ILE A 478 5.97 23.37 -15.00
N MET A 479 6.73 23.06 -16.04
CA MET A 479 7.00 23.96 -17.15
C MET A 479 6.38 23.44 -18.45
N VAL A 480 5.62 24.30 -19.12
CA VAL A 480 5.18 24.11 -20.51
C VAL A 480 6.16 24.86 -21.40
N LEU A 481 6.86 24.12 -22.26
CA LEU A 481 7.85 24.63 -23.19
C LEU A 481 7.25 24.66 -24.60
N VAL A 482 7.05 25.87 -25.13
CA VAL A 482 6.57 26.10 -26.49
C VAL A 482 7.76 26.39 -27.39
N ASN A 483 8.06 25.50 -28.34
CA ASN A 483 9.17 25.66 -29.27
C ASN A 483 8.84 26.72 -30.33
N LEU A 484 9.49 27.88 -30.22
CA LEU A 484 9.24 29.03 -31.09
C LEU A 484 9.65 28.77 -32.55
N GLU A 485 10.68 27.96 -32.80
CA GLU A 485 11.13 27.62 -34.14
C GLU A 485 10.13 26.71 -34.86
N LEU A 486 9.61 25.69 -34.16
CA LEU A 486 8.61 24.80 -34.72
C LEU A 486 7.28 25.52 -34.98
N VAL A 487 6.89 26.44 -34.08
CA VAL A 487 5.71 27.29 -34.31
C VAL A 487 5.92 28.14 -35.57
N ALA A 488 7.04 28.85 -35.68
CA ALA A 488 7.34 29.73 -36.81
C ALA A 488 7.40 28.99 -38.17
N ARG A 489 7.74 27.70 -38.19
CA ARG A 489 7.70 26.88 -39.43
C ARG A 489 6.29 26.52 -39.90
N THR A 490 5.30 26.58 -39.01
CA THR A 490 3.92 26.11 -39.29
C THR A 490 2.93 27.24 -39.54
N THR A 491 3.33 28.50 -39.40
CA THR A 491 2.46 29.65 -39.61
C THR A 491 3.24 30.86 -40.13
N THR A 492 2.57 31.73 -40.89
CA THR A 492 3.07 33.05 -41.27
C THR A 492 2.82 34.11 -40.20
N ASN A 493 1.89 33.87 -39.27
CA ASN A 493 1.57 34.77 -38.16
C ASN A 493 1.86 34.10 -36.80
N THR A 494 3.13 34.11 -36.42
CA THR A 494 3.62 33.52 -35.17
C THR A 494 2.95 34.13 -33.94
N THR A 495 2.68 35.44 -33.93
CA THR A 495 2.08 36.14 -32.78
C THR A 495 0.66 35.69 -32.51
N ALA A 496 -0.15 35.54 -33.57
CA ALA A 496 -1.52 35.02 -33.45
C ALA A 496 -1.51 33.56 -33.01
N LYS A 497 -0.63 32.73 -33.59
CA LYS A 497 -0.55 31.30 -33.21
C LYS A 497 -0.06 31.11 -31.77
N LEU A 498 0.90 31.92 -31.30
CA LEU A 498 1.32 31.91 -29.90
C LEU A 498 0.19 32.34 -28.96
N ALA A 499 -0.61 33.34 -29.34
CA ALA A 499 -1.78 33.72 -28.55
C ALA A 499 -2.82 32.59 -28.48
N GLU A 500 -3.07 31.90 -29.59
CA GLU A 500 -3.94 30.71 -29.62
C GLU A 500 -3.42 29.61 -28.68
N ILE A 501 -2.11 29.31 -28.72
CA ILE A 501 -1.48 28.32 -27.84
C ILE A 501 -1.62 28.75 -26.37
N LEU A 502 -1.29 30.00 -26.03
CA LEU A 502 -1.43 30.50 -24.66
C LEU A 502 -2.88 30.45 -24.17
N ASN A 503 -3.85 30.78 -25.02
CA ASN A 503 -5.27 30.67 -24.70
C ASN A 503 -5.69 29.23 -24.39
N LYS A 504 -5.12 28.20 -25.05
CA LYS A 504 -5.38 26.78 -24.71
C LYS A 504 -4.93 26.42 -23.29
N TYR A 505 -3.93 27.13 -22.75
CA TYR A 505 -3.49 27.00 -21.37
C TYR A 505 -4.19 27.97 -20.41
N GLY A 506 -5.20 28.72 -20.87
CA GLY A 506 -5.90 29.72 -20.05
C GLY A 506 -5.04 30.91 -19.65
N VAL A 507 -3.91 31.12 -20.33
CA VAL A 507 -2.97 32.21 -20.02
C VAL A 507 -3.37 33.47 -20.80
N THR A 508 -3.82 34.48 -20.07
CA THR A 508 -4.11 35.81 -20.61
C THR A 508 -2.80 36.57 -20.87
N LYS A 509 -2.71 37.23 -22.04
CA LYS A 509 -1.58 38.09 -22.41
C LYS A 509 -1.58 39.35 -21.54
N THR A 510 -0.96 39.32 -20.38
CA THR A 510 -0.41 40.52 -19.76
C THR A 510 0.96 40.76 -20.40
N ALA A 511 1.03 41.76 -21.28
CA ALA A 511 2.14 42.18 -22.14
C ALA A 511 3.50 41.48 -21.91
N LEU A 512 3.87 40.59 -22.84
CA LEU A 512 5.24 40.08 -23.05
C LEU A 512 6.14 41.17 -23.67
#